data_AF-A0A903UMA6-F1
#
_entry.id   AF-A0A903UMA6-F1
#
_cell.length_a   1.000
_cell.length_b   1.000
_cell.length_c   1.000
_cell.angle_alpha   90.00
_cell.angle_beta   90.00
_cell.angle_gamma   90.00
#
_symmetry.space_group_name_H-M   'P 1'
#
loop_
_entity.id
_entity.type
_entity.pdbx_description
1 polymer ?
#
loop_
_entity_poly.entity_id
_entity_poly.type
_entity_poly.pdbx_seq_one_letter_code
_entity_poly.pdbx_strand_id
1 'polypeptide(L)'
;MSDDECPPLCEMETGDSNGEEEEADEWEVAEEQNDPVRCLFCEQISPTMTTAIRHAKERHDFDLGEVRRRFHLDEYGYIKMINYIRLEKPDPSVFKTGTSVFWSDDKYLKPVQNETWLMFDLDELDEILLNGNGTGGGARENGNNIGDTITLTTDQYRKLQGIINELTAQLREKENLLQHASGDIEKMRESFRNLLEQQSEQKTAGGGSKKAAPEEKIAQIREELRHCVSTVAVEDDQGYFNTYSHFGIHHDMLSDYVRTASYRDAILDNGEIFKDKVVLDLGCGTAILSMFAAKAGAKEVISVDQSDIIYQAMDIVRRNNIENIKFVKGRLEDCELPVEKVDIIVSEWMGYFLLFEGMMDSVIYARKRYLKEGGFILPNRCNISLAGYGDIERHDEFIGFWKNVYGFDMSCMKKEVLREATVEVCKPEHVITNANIIANFDLMEVDVDCPNFSYSFELTVKKTCKLTALVGYFDTFFELPQHVEFSTSPYTRPTHWKQTIFYVEEPIPVQEGQVIEGKFVCRRDPKDARSLFITIEYLGQVLKYTLN
;
A
#
# COMPACT_ATOMS: atom_id res chain seq x y z
N MET A 1 47.14 51.07 1.60
CA MET A 1 48.31 50.44 2.24
C MET A 1 47.73 49.56 3.33
N SER A 2 47.75 48.24 3.32
CA SER A 2 48.23 47.16 2.43
C SER A 2 47.88 45.89 3.24
N ASP A 3 47.05 45.01 2.68
CA ASP A 3 47.37 43.61 2.31
C ASP A 3 47.36 42.59 3.47
N ASP A 4 46.54 41.55 3.24
CA ASP A 4 46.55 40.13 3.65
C ASP A 4 47.57 39.60 4.68
N GLU A 5 47.11 38.72 5.58
CA GLU A 5 47.36 37.26 5.52
C GLU A 5 46.93 36.52 6.80
N CYS A 6 46.37 35.32 6.60
CA CYS A 6 45.96 34.34 7.60
C CYS A 6 47.19 33.58 8.17
N PRO A 7 47.24 33.16 9.45
CA PRO A 7 48.37 32.41 9.98
C PRO A 7 48.32 30.89 9.68
N PRO A 8 49.46 30.19 9.72
CA PRO A 8 49.73 28.99 8.92
C PRO A 8 49.41 27.66 9.61
N LEU A 9 49.16 26.66 8.77
CA LEU A 9 49.12 25.23 9.08
C LEU A 9 50.52 24.74 9.49
N CYS A 10 50.61 24.07 10.64
CA CYS A 10 51.78 23.29 11.04
C CYS A 10 51.71 21.90 10.40
N GLU A 11 52.69 21.60 9.53
CA GLU A 11 53.13 20.25 9.21
C GLU A 11 54.14 19.76 10.27
N MET A 12 54.03 18.50 10.70
CA MET A 12 55.17 17.70 11.13
C MET A 12 54.85 16.19 11.07
N GLU A 13 55.37 15.59 10.01
CA GLU A 13 56.10 14.31 9.93
C GLU A 13 55.52 13.01 10.51
N THR A 14 55.03 12.20 9.55
CA THR A 14 55.18 10.75 9.34
C THR A 14 56.11 9.95 10.26
N GLY A 15 55.53 8.93 10.89
CA GLY A 15 56.21 7.76 11.47
C GLY A 15 55.30 6.53 11.36
N ASP A 16 55.77 5.55 10.60
CA ASP A 16 55.12 4.35 10.05
C ASP A 16 54.71 3.28 11.08
N SER A 17 53.63 2.52 10.82
CA SER A 17 53.55 1.04 10.93
C SER A 17 52.10 0.52 11.05
N ASN A 18 51.79 -0.39 10.13
CA ASN A 18 50.70 -1.39 10.09
C ASN A 18 49.43 -1.00 9.33
N GLY A 19 49.48 -1.32 8.04
CA GLY A 19 48.31 -1.38 7.18
C GLY A 19 47.38 -2.52 7.52
N GLU A 20 46.10 -2.21 7.46
CA GLU A 20 45.04 -3.14 7.11
C GLU A 20 44.47 -2.59 5.81
N GLU A 21 44.66 -3.34 4.73
CA GLU A 21 44.14 -3.04 3.40
C GLU A 21 42.62 -3.07 3.47
N GLU A 22 41.98 -1.94 3.13
CA GLU A 22 40.56 -1.89 2.81
C GLU A 22 40.33 -2.76 1.57
N GLU A 23 39.79 -3.96 1.77
CA GLU A 23 39.18 -4.74 0.69
C GLU A 23 38.03 -3.92 0.12
N ALA A 24 38.30 -3.20 -0.97
CA ALA A 24 37.29 -2.70 -1.85
C ALA A 24 36.56 -3.93 -2.43
N ASP A 25 35.31 -4.13 -2.02
CA ASP A 25 34.39 -5.07 -2.64
C ASP A 25 34.30 -4.76 -4.15
N GLU A 26 35.14 -5.45 -4.93
CA GLU A 26 34.96 -5.63 -6.36
C GLU A 26 33.61 -6.32 -6.56
N TRP A 27 32.59 -5.53 -6.91
CA TRP A 27 31.34 -6.06 -7.43
C TRP A 27 31.67 -6.87 -8.67
N GLU A 28 31.71 -8.20 -8.52
CA GLU A 28 31.68 -9.14 -9.63
C GLU A 28 30.55 -8.72 -10.57
N VAL A 29 30.91 -8.31 -11.78
CA VAL A 29 29.97 -8.13 -12.87
C VAL A 29 29.27 -9.46 -13.03
N ALA A 30 27.97 -9.52 -12.71
CA ALA A 30 27.16 -10.70 -12.95
C ALA A 30 27.34 -11.12 -14.41
N GLU A 31 28.05 -12.22 -14.63
CA GLU A 31 28.06 -12.90 -15.91
C GLU A 31 26.59 -13.19 -16.28
N GLU A 32 26.22 -12.94 -17.54
CA GLU A 32 24.94 -13.37 -18.11
C GLU A 32 24.63 -14.79 -17.61
N GLN A 33 23.44 -14.99 -17.01
CA GLN A 33 22.99 -16.29 -16.50
C GLN A 33 23.11 -17.37 -17.59
N ASN A 34 24.25 -18.07 -17.62
CA ASN A 34 24.52 -19.21 -18.48
C ASN A 34 24.10 -20.49 -17.74
N ASP A 35 22.82 -20.59 -17.38
CA ASP A 35 22.31 -21.82 -16.81
C ASP A 35 22.35 -22.93 -17.89
N PRO A 36 23.07 -24.05 -17.66
CA PRO A 36 23.25 -25.09 -18.65
C PRO A 36 21.91 -25.77 -18.97
N VAL A 37 21.48 -25.70 -20.24
CA VAL A 37 20.20 -26.21 -20.71
C VAL A 37 20.36 -27.59 -21.33
N ARG A 38 19.75 -28.62 -20.74
CA ARG A 38 19.72 -29.98 -21.32
C ARG A 38 18.72 -30.07 -22.48
N CYS A 39 19.16 -30.63 -23.61
CA CYS A 39 18.29 -30.86 -24.77
C CYS A 39 17.02 -31.66 -24.41
N LEU A 40 15.91 -31.36 -25.09
CA LEU A 40 14.63 -32.07 -24.92
C LEU A 40 14.69 -33.58 -25.24
N PHE A 41 15.53 -33.98 -26.21
CA PHE A 41 15.48 -35.32 -26.81
C PHE A 41 16.77 -36.13 -26.65
N CYS A 42 17.83 -35.57 -26.06
CA CYS A 42 19.09 -36.28 -25.80
C CYS A 42 19.79 -35.79 -24.52
N GLU A 43 20.97 -36.34 -24.26
CA GLU A 43 21.78 -36.00 -23.07
C GLU A 43 22.71 -34.80 -23.29
N GLN A 44 22.68 -34.17 -24.47
CA GLN A 44 23.49 -32.97 -24.73
C GLN A 44 23.03 -31.80 -23.85
N ILE A 45 24.00 -31.18 -23.19
CA ILE A 45 23.80 -29.94 -22.42
C ILE A 45 24.40 -28.80 -23.22
N SER A 46 23.65 -27.71 -23.35
CA SER A 46 24.05 -26.51 -24.09
C SER A 46 24.24 -25.35 -23.10
N PRO A 47 25.20 -24.44 -23.36
CA PRO A 47 25.50 -23.35 -22.45
C PRO A 47 24.38 -22.30 -22.34
N THR A 48 23.49 -22.22 -23.33
CA THR A 48 22.38 -21.25 -23.37
C THR A 48 21.11 -21.86 -23.94
N MET A 49 19.97 -21.25 -23.64
CA MET A 49 18.69 -21.64 -24.24
C MET A 49 18.70 -21.52 -25.77
N THR A 50 19.30 -20.46 -26.33
CA THR A 50 19.45 -20.29 -27.79
C THR A 50 20.20 -21.45 -28.43
N THR A 51 21.28 -21.92 -27.79
CA THR A 51 22.07 -23.05 -28.31
C THR A 51 21.32 -24.38 -28.17
N ALA A 52 20.52 -24.55 -27.12
CA ALA A 52 19.67 -25.72 -26.93
C ALA A 52 18.53 -25.82 -27.97
N ILE A 53 17.86 -24.70 -28.27
CA ILE A 53 16.82 -24.61 -29.31
C ILE A 53 17.41 -24.94 -30.68
N ARG A 54 18.58 -24.36 -31.01
CA ARG A 54 19.28 -24.68 -32.27
C ARG A 54 19.66 -26.15 -32.35
N HIS A 55 20.17 -26.73 -31.26
CA HIS A 55 20.51 -28.16 -31.21
C HIS A 55 19.28 -29.05 -31.44
N ALA A 56 18.14 -28.74 -30.81
CA ALA A 56 16.89 -29.46 -31.00
C ALA A 56 16.43 -29.43 -32.48
N LYS A 57 16.59 -28.28 -33.14
CA LYS A 57 16.27 -28.12 -34.56
C LYS A 57 17.22 -28.88 -35.48
N GLU A 58 18.53 -28.78 -35.28
CA GLU A 58 19.53 -29.38 -36.18
C GLU A 58 19.69 -30.90 -36.02
N ARG A 59 19.58 -31.41 -34.78
CA ARG A 59 19.85 -32.83 -34.47
C ARG A 59 18.60 -33.68 -34.32
N HIS A 60 17.51 -33.08 -33.90
CA HIS A 60 16.25 -33.77 -33.64
C HIS A 60 15.12 -33.34 -34.58
N ASP A 61 15.41 -32.42 -35.52
CA ASP A 61 14.45 -31.91 -36.49
C ASP A 61 13.19 -31.33 -35.80
N PHE A 62 13.36 -30.82 -34.57
CA PHE A 62 12.32 -30.23 -33.74
C PHE A 62 12.45 -28.71 -33.75
N ASP A 63 11.51 -28.02 -34.40
CA ASP A 63 11.45 -26.57 -34.47
C ASP A 63 10.37 -26.05 -33.51
N LEU A 64 10.79 -25.48 -32.37
CA LEU A 64 9.87 -24.98 -31.34
C LEU A 64 8.91 -23.91 -31.89
N GLY A 65 9.38 -23.03 -32.76
CA GLY A 65 8.54 -21.98 -33.36
C GLY A 65 7.52 -22.52 -34.37
N GLU A 66 7.83 -23.62 -35.06
CA GLU A 66 6.87 -24.34 -35.90
C GLU A 66 5.81 -25.07 -35.05
N VAL A 67 6.25 -25.76 -33.99
CA VAL A 67 5.38 -26.49 -33.07
C VAL A 67 4.42 -25.52 -32.36
N ARG A 68 4.90 -24.36 -31.90
CA ARG A 68 4.08 -23.31 -31.28
C ARG A 68 2.96 -22.83 -32.20
N ARG A 69 3.29 -22.52 -33.46
CA ARG A 69 2.30 -22.09 -34.46
C ARG A 69 1.33 -23.19 -34.85
N ARG A 70 1.80 -24.44 -34.94
CA ARG A 70 0.96 -25.59 -35.34
C ARG A 70 -0.06 -25.98 -34.29
N PHE A 71 0.32 -25.98 -33.02
CA PHE A 71 -0.54 -26.43 -31.92
C PHE A 71 -1.17 -25.28 -31.14
N HIS A 72 -0.96 -24.02 -31.54
CA HIS A 72 -1.42 -22.83 -30.83
C HIS A 72 -1.02 -22.88 -29.34
N LEU A 73 0.26 -23.18 -29.07
CA LEU A 73 0.77 -23.34 -27.70
C LEU A 73 0.71 -22.02 -26.95
N ASP A 74 -0.11 -22.00 -25.90
CA ASP A 74 -0.08 -21.03 -24.81
C ASP A 74 0.87 -21.53 -23.69
N GLU A 75 1.08 -20.71 -22.66
CA GLU A 75 2.02 -21.03 -21.56
C GLU A 75 1.74 -22.39 -20.92
N TYR A 76 0.46 -22.68 -20.65
CA TYR A 76 0.05 -23.96 -20.07
C TYR A 76 0.31 -25.12 -21.04
N GLY A 77 0.05 -24.93 -22.33
CA GLY A 77 0.37 -25.90 -23.37
C GLY A 77 1.87 -26.16 -23.47
N TYR A 78 2.71 -25.12 -23.36
CA TYR A 78 4.16 -25.22 -23.35
C TYR A 78 4.66 -26.04 -22.17
N ILE A 79 4.20 -25.71 -20.95
CA ILE A 79 4.55 -26.46 -19.73
C ILE A 79 4.15 -27.94 -19.88
N LYS A 80 2.91 -28.20 -20.30
CA LYS A 80 2.42 -29.56 -20.52
C LYS A 80 3.25 -30.31 -21.58
N MET A 81 3.65 -29.64 -22.66
CA MET A 81 4.47 -30.23 -23.71
C MET A 81 5.87 -30.62 -23.20
N ILE A 82 6.54 -29.73 -22.48
CA ILE A 82 7.88 -29.98 -21.94
C ILE A 82 7.82 -31.14 -20.94
N ASN A 83 6.85 -31.13 -20.01
CA ASN A 83 6.66 -32.21 -19.05
C ASN A 83 6.33 -33.55 -19.73
N TYR A 84 5.50 -33.53 -20.78
CA TYR A 84 5.22 -34.71 -21.61
C TYR A 84 6.49 -35.28 -22.25
N ILE A 85 7.33 -34.43 -22.84
CA ILE A 85 8.59 -34.86 -23.45
C ILE A 85 9.51 -35.53 -22.43
N ARG A 86 9.59 -34.96 -21.22
CA ARG A 86 10.43 -35.51 -20.14
C ARG A 86 9.91 -36.82 -19.56
N LEU A 87 8.60 -36.93 -19.37
CA LEU A 87 7.98 -38.08 -18.74
C LEU A 87 7.83 -39.27 -19.69
N GLU A 88 7.33 -39.03 -20.90
CA GLU A 88 6.92 -40.08 -21.84
C GLU A 88 8.00 -40.36 -22.91
N LYS A 89 9.03 -39.50 -23.01
CA LYS A 89 10.17 -39.61 -23.96
C LYS A 89 9.72 -39.96 -25.39
N PRO A 90 8.80 -39.17 -25.98
CA PRO A 90 8.30 -39.41 -27.32
C PRO A 90 9.39 -39.22 -28.38
N ASP A 91 9.21 -39.85 -29.54
CA ASP A 91 10.06 -39.59 -30.70
C ASP A 91 9.79 -38.17 -31.26
N PRO A 92 10.83 -37.37 -31.62
CA PRO A 92 10.65 -36.02 -32.14
C PRO A 92 9.72 -35.92 -33.37
N SER A 93 9.63 -36.97 -34.19
CA SER A 93 8.79 -36.99 -35.40
C SER A 93 7.28 -36.85 -35.11
N VAL A 94 6.85 -37.13 -33.89
CA VAL A 94 5.45 -36.99 -33.44
C VAL A 94 4.98 -35.54 -33.48
N PHE A 95 5.89 -34.58 -33.26
CA PHE A 95 5.58 -33.14 -33.27
C PHE A 95 5.47 -32.54 -34.68
N LYS A 96 5.92 -33.28 -35.71
CA LYS A 96 5.73 -32.92 -37.12
C LYS A 96 4.47 -33.50 -37.74
N THR A 97 4.15 -34.75 -37.41
CA THR A 97 3.14 -35.54 -38.11
C THR A 97 1.79 -35.60 -37.39
N GLY A 98 1.74 -35.24 -36.10
CA GLY A 98 0.51 -35.28 -35.31
C GLY A 98 -0.46 -34.14 -35.62
N THR A 99 -1.73 -34.50 -35.80
CA THR A 99 -2.85 -33.55 -35.95
C THR A 99 -3.58 -33.27 -34.62
N SER A 100 -3.25 -34.00 -33.54
CA SER A 100 -3.89 -33.90 -32.22
C SER A 100 -2.86 -33.65 -31.11
N VAL A 101 -3.22 -32.87 -30.10
CA VAL A 101 -2.36 -32.58 -28.94
C VAL A 101 -2.19 -33.82 -28.06
N PHE A 102 -0.96 -34.33 -27.93
CA PHE A 102 -0.65 -35.56 -27.18
C PHE A 102 -0.50 -35.34 -25.65
N TRP A 103 -0.46 -34.07 -25.23
CA TRP A 103 -0.21 -33.62 -23.86
C TRP A 103 -1.37 -32.81 -23.27
N SER A 104 -2.61 -33.08 -23.68
CA SER A 104 -3.79 -32.34 -23.21
C SER A 104 -4.16 -32.66 -21.75
N ASP A 105 -3.77 -33.84 -21.26
CA ASP A 105 -4.06 -34.31 -19.90
C ASP A 105 -3.41 -33.42 -18.82
N ASP A 106 -4.17 -33.06 -17.79
CA ASP A 106 -3.73 -32.23 -16.67
C ASP A 106 -2.64 -32.89 -15.81
N LYS A 107 -2.41 -34.20 -15.95
CA LYS A 107 -1.27 -34.87 -15.32
C LYS A 107 0.08 -34.23 -15.69
N TYR A 108 0.17 -33.57 -16.85
CA TYR A 108 1.39 -32.88 -17.31
C TYR A 108 1.54 -31.44 -16.77
N LEU A 109 0.60 -30.94 -15.96
CA LEU A 109 0.80 -29.69 -15.18
C LEU A 109 1.64 -29.91 -13.93
N LYS A 110 1.96 -31.16 -13.58
CA LYS A 110 2.86 -31.45 -12.47
C LYS A 110 4.30 -31.21 -12.91
N PRO A 111 5.04 -30.29 -12.25
CA PRO A 111 6.37 -29.91 -12.69
C PRO A 111 7.34 -31.09 -12.58
N VAL A 112 8.12 -31.32 -13.64
CA VAL A 112 9.32 -32.14 -13.54
C VAL A 112 10.40 -31.31 -12.81
N GLN A 113 10.98 -31.88 -11.76
CA GLN A 113 11.96 -31.15 -10.92
C GLN A 113 13.16 -30.68 -11.74
N ASN A 114 13.56 -29.42 -11.54
CA ASN A 114 14.74 -28.78 -12.11
C ASN A 114 14.80 -28.79 -13.66
N GLU A 115 13.68 -28.49 -14.32
CA GLU A 115 13.63 -28.39 -15.78
C GLU A 115 13.94 -26.96 -16.26
N THR A 116 15.14 -26.76 -16.81
CA THR A 116 15.61 -25.44 -17.28
C THR A 116 14.77 -24.87 -18.43
N TRP A 117 14.10 -25.70 -19.23
CA TRP A 117 13.19 -25.21 -20.28
C TRP A 117 11.94 -24.51 -19.71
N LEU A 118 11.54 -24.86 -18.49
CA LEU A 118 10.40 -24.24 -17.80
C LEU A 118 10.79 -22.97 -17.03
N MET A 119 12.05 -22.56 -17.09
CA MET A 119 12.52 -21.29 -16.53
C MET A 119 12.35 -20.10 -17.48
N PHE A 120 12.01 -20.37 -18.75
CA PHE A 120 11.76 -19.37 -19.77
C PHE A 120 10.27 -19.39 -20.13
N ASP A 121 9.64 -18.22 -20.13
CA ASP A 121 8.28 -18.06 -20.66
C ASP A 121 8.28 -17.97 -22.19
N LEU A 122 7.10 -18.00 -22.80
CA LEU A 122 6.97 -17.97 -24.26
C LEU A 122 7.37 -16.62 -24.88
N ASP A 123 7.36 -15.53 -24.12
CA ASP A 123 7.72 -14.20 -24.62
C ASP A 123 9.25 -14.06 -24.68
N GLU A 124 9.98 -14.52 -23.65
CA GLU A 124 11.44 -14.62 -23.66
C GLU A 124 11.93 -15.59 -24.76
N LEU A 125 11.25 -16.73 -24.94
CA LEU A 125 11.56 -17.66 -26.02
C LEU A 125 11.31 -17.04 -27.40
N ASP A 126 10.31 -16.18 -27.55
CA ASP A 126 10.07 -15.44 -28.80
C ASP A 126 11.18 -14.44 -29.09
N GLU A 127 11.65 -13.69 -28.09
CA GLU A 127 12.79 -12.80 -28.26
C GLU A 127 14.04 -13.56 -28.69
N ILE A 128 14.30 -14.74 -28.12
CA ILE A 128 15.41 -15.61 -28.50
C ILE A 128 15.25 -16.11 -29.95
N LEU A 129 14.03 -16.50 -30.35
CA LEU A 129 13.73 -16.98 -31.70
C LEU A 129 13.81 -15.86 -32.76
N LEU A 130 13.47 -14.62 -32.38
CA LEU A 130 13.57 -13.43 -33.23
C LEU A 130 15.02 -12.96 -33.40
N ASN A 131 15.80 -12.95 -32.31
CA ASN A 131 17.20 -12.53 -32.30
C ASN A 131 18.16 -13.60 -32.88
N GLY A 132 17.75 -14.87 -32.88
CA GLY A 132 18.55 -16.01 -33.35
C GLY A 132 18.79 -16.11 -34.86
N ASN A 133 18.21 -15.23 -35.69
CA ASN A 133 18.39 -15.22 -37.15
C ASN A 133 19.56 -14.35 -37.66
N GLY A 134 20.34 -13.73 -36.77
CA GLY A 134 21.56 -12.99 -37.14
C GLY A 134 22.80 -13.88 -37.17
N THR A 135 23.20 -14.32 -38.37
CA THR A 135 24.49 -14.99 -38.60
C THR A 135 25.68 -14.10 -38.25
N GLY A 136 26.68 -14.65 -37.57
CA GLY A 136 27.84 -13.94 -37.04
C GLY A 136 28.80 -13.31 -38.07
N GLY A 137 29.58 -12.35 -37.55
CA GLY A 137 30.96 -12.03 -37.93
C GLY A 137 31.28 -11.75 -39.39
N GLY A 138 31.29 -10.47 -39.78
CA GLY A 138 31.92 -10.02 -41.01
C GLY A 138 31.77 -8.53 -41.26
N ALA A 139 32.82 -7.77 -40.98
CA ALA A 139 32.92 -6.36 -41.33
C ALA A 139 32.65 -6.13 -42.83
N ARG A 140 31.76 -5.17 -43.14
CA ARG A 140 31.83 -4.28 -44.31
C ARG A 140 30.78 -3.17 -44.24
N GLU A 141 31.28 -1.95 -44.32
CA GLU A 141 30.52 -0.70 -44.47
C GLU A 141 29.73 -0.66 -45.80
N ASN A 142 28.51 -0.11 -45.72
CA ASN A 142 28.02 1.09 -46.44
C ASN A 142 26.57 0.96 -46.92
N GLY A 143 25.74 1.95 -46.57
CA GLY A 143 24.64 2.40 -47.44
C GLY A 143 23.28 2.68 -46.79
N ASN A 144 23.12 3.90 -46.27
CA ASN A 144 21.92 4.77 -46.29
C ASN A 144 20.55 4.32 -45.72
N ASN A 145 20.15 5.12 -44.71
CA ASN A 145 18.86 5.82 -44.53
C ASN A 145 17.64 5.10 -43.89
N ILE A 146 17.32 5.50 -42.65
CA ILE A 146 16.11 6.22 -42.20
C ILE A 146 15.75 5.83 -40.76
N GLY A 147 15.68 6.82 -39.86
CA GLY A 147 15.17 6.70 -38.50
C GLY A 147 16.02 7.54 -37.56
N ASP A 148 15.58 8.76 -37.25
CA ASP A 148 16.23 9.64 -36.27
C ASP A 148 16.34 8.91 -34.92
N THR A 149 17.50 8.31 -34.70
CA THR A 149 17.92 7.79 -33.42
C THR A 149 18.61 8.95 -32.73
N ILE A 150 17.93 9.59 -31.77
CA ILE A 150 18.58 10.53 -30.87
C ILE A 150 19.66 9.74 -30.13
N THR A 151 20.92 9.97 -30.50
CA THR A 151 22.07 9.39 -29.82
C THR A 151 22.25 10.15 -28.51
N LEU A 152 21.68 9.59 -27.42
CA LEU A 152 21.94 10.04 -26.06
C LEU A 152 23.47 10.02 -25.84
N THR A 153 24.02 11.07 -25.24
CA THR A 153 25.44 11.03 -24.86
C THR A 153 25.67 9.89 -23.87
N THR A 154 26.89 9.38 -23.78
CA THR A 154 27.22 8.24 -22.90
C THR A 154 26.79 8.50 -21.44
N ASP A 155 26.81 9.75 -20.99
CA ASP A 155 26.34 10.13 -19.66
C ASP A 155 24.82 10.17 -19.54
N GLN A 156 24.09 10.60 -20.59
CA GLN A 156 22.64 10.53 -20.62
C GLN A 156 22.14 9.07 -20.68
N TYR A 157 22.83 8.21 -21.42
CA TYR A 157 22.54 6.78 -21.48
C TYR A 157 22.78 6.10 -20.12
N ARG A 158 23.90 6.38 -19.45
CA ARG A 158 24.15 5.87 -18.08
C ARG A 158 23.11 6.35 -17.08
N LYS A 159 22.70 7.62 -17.17
CA LYS A 159 21.69 8.17 -16.26
C LYS A 159 20.32 7.53 -16.49
N LEU A 160 19.96 7.31 -17.76
CA LEU A 160 18.73 6.61 -18.12
C LEU A 160 18.76 5.15 -17.68
N GLN A 161 19.90 4.46 -17.86
CA GLN A 161 20.10 3.09 -17.38
C GLN A 161 19.98 2.99 -15.86
N GLY A 162 20.52 3.97 -15.12
CA GLY A 162 20.37 4.05 -13.67
C GLY A 162 18.91 4.20 -13.24
N ILE A 163 18.15 5.08 -13.91
CA ILE A 163 16.71 5.26 -13.65
C ILE A 163 15.92 3.99 -13.99
N ILE A 164 16.25 3.32 -15.10
CA ILE A 164 15.60 2.05 -15.51
C ILE A 164 15.88 0.97 -14.47
N ASN A 165 17.11 0.87 -13.97
CA ASN A 165 17.47 -0.10 -12.94
C ASN A 165 16.76 0.18 -11.62
N GLU A 166 16.65 1.45 -11.22
CA GLU A 166 15.92 1.86 -10.02
C GLU A 166 14.42 1.59 -10.12
N LEU A 167 13.80 1.91 -11.26
CA LEU A 167 12.39 1.59 -11.53
C LEU A 167 12.14 0.09 -11.61
N THR A 168 13.07 -0.68 -12.20
CA THR A 168 12.99 -2.15 -12.26
C THR A 168 13.09 -2.76 -10.86
N ALA A 169 13.95 -2.21 -9.99
CA ALA A 169 14.05 -2.63 -8.61
C ALA A 169 12.75 -2.33 -7.82
N GLN A 170 12.18 -1.13 -8.00
CA GLN A 170 10.90 -0.76 -7.40
C GLN A 170 9.74 -1.64 -7.91
N LEU A 171 9.74 -2.01 -9.19
CA LEU A 171 8.74 -2.92 -9.77
C LEU A 171 8.83 -4.31 -9.16
N ARG A 172 10.04 -4.89 -9.07
CA ARG A 172 10.25 -6.20 -8.41
C ARG A 172 9.83 -6.19 -6.95
N GLU A 173 10.10 -5.10 -6.22
CA GLU A 173 9.64 -4.93 -4.84
C GLU A 173 8.11 -4.92 -4.74
N LYS A 174 7.44 -4.20 -5.64
CA LYS A 174 5.97 -4.17 -5.71
C LYS A 174 5.36 -5.51 -6.14
N GLU A 175 5.99 -6.23 -7.06
CA GLU A 175 5.56 -7.58 -7.46
C GLU A 175 5.68 -8.57 -6.29
N ASN A 176 6.77 -8.49 -5.52
CA ASN A 176 6.93 -9.30 -4.31
C ASN A 176 5.85 -8.95 -3.27
N LEU A 177 5.53 -7.67 -3.08
CA LEU A 177 4.44 -7.23 -2.20
C LEU A 177 3.08 -7.76 -2.66
N LEU A 178 2.81 -7.74 -3.97
CA LEU A 178 1.58 -8.29 -4.56
C LEU A 178 1.49 -9.80 -4.42
N GLN A 179 2.59 -10.54 -4.61
CA GLN A 179 2.63 -11.98 -4.37
C GLN A 179 2.38 -12.34 -2.91
N HIS A 180 2.98 -11.58 -1.99
CA HIS A 180 2.73 -11.74 -0.56
C HIS A 180 1.26 -11.48 -0.22
N ALA A 181 0.69 -10.35 -0.67
CA ALA A 181 -0.71 -10.02 -0.47
C ALA A 181 -1.66 -11.07 -1.05
N SER A 182 -1.36 -11.60 -2.24
CA SER A 182 -2.13 -12.69 -2.87
C SER A 182 -2.07 -13.98 -2.03
N GLY A 183 -0.89 -14.35 -1.54
CA GLY A 183 -0.72 -15.49 -0.64
C GLY A 183 -1.47 -15.34 0.68
N ASP A 184 -1.57 -14.11 1.18
CA ASP A 184 -2.28 -13.81 2.43
C ASP A 184 -3.81 -13.75 2.24
N ILE A 185 -4.29 -13.34 1.07
CA ILE A 185 -5.69 -13.51 0.64
C ILE A 185 -6.07 -14.99 0.55
N GLU A 186 -5.17 -15.85 0.06
CA GLU A 186 -5.41 -17.29 -0.02
C GLU A 186 -5.50 -17.93 1.38
N LYS A 187 -4.60 -17.57 2.30
CA LYS A 187 -4.66 -17.99 3.71
C LYS A 187 -5.90 -17.48 4.43
N MET A 188 -6.35 -16.25 4.10
CA MET A 188 -7.58 -15.68 4.64
C MET A 188 -8.80 -16.45 4.15
N ARG A 189 -8.85 -16.82 2.86
CA ARG A 189 -9.90 -17.68 2.29
C ARG A 189 -9.93 -19.06 2.94
N GLU A 190 -8.77 -19.64 3.21
CA GLU A 190 -8.65 -20.96 3.83
C GLU A 190 -9.10 -20.91 5.30
N SER A 191 -8.72 -19.87 6.03
CA SER A 191 -9.17 -19.61 7.41
C SER A 191 -10.68 -19.39 7.49
N PHE A 192 -11.25 -18.63 6.54
CA PHE A 192 -12.70 -18.39 6.45
C PHE A 192 -13.48 -19.68 6.13
N ARG A 193 -12.91 -20.54 5.28
CA ARG A 193 -13.50 -21.86 4.98
C ARG A 193 -13.51 -22.76 6.21
N ASN A 194 -12.43 -22.76 7.00
CA ASN A 194 -12.34 -23.50 8.26
C ASN A 194 -13.32 -22.98 9.32
N LEU A 195 -13.56 -21.66 9.39
CA LEU A 195 -14.56 -21.06 10.28
C LEU A 195 -15.99 -21.45 9.90
N LEU A 196 -16.31 -21.47 8.60
CA LEU A 196 -17.61 -21.93 8.10
C LEU A 196 -17.86 -23.42 8.40
N GLU A 197 -16.82 -24.25 8.40
CA GLU A 197 -16.91 -25.66 8.80
C GLU A 197 -17.13 -25.80 10.31
N GLN A 198 -16.46 -25.01 11.15
CA GLN A 198 -16.63 -25.02 12.62
C GLN A 198 -18.01 -24.53 13.08
N GLN A 199 -18.63 -23.58 12.38
CA GLN A 199 -20.00 -23.13 12.68
C GLN A 199 -21.08 -24.18 12.36
N SER A 200 -20.77 -25.19 11.55
CA SER A 200 -21.70 -26.28 11.23
C SER A 200 -21.82 -27.34 12.35
N GLU A 201 -20.86 -27.39 13.28
CA GLU A 201 -20.78 -28.45 14.31
C GLU A 201 -21.26 -28.02 15.71
N GLN A 202 -21.44 -26.72 16.01
CA GLN A 202 -21.75 -26.24 17.37
C GLN A 202 -23.23 -25.89 17.67
N LYS A 203 -24.19 -26.34 16.87
CA LYS A 203 -25.62 -26.30 17.25
C LYS A 203 -26.05 -27.57 17.98
N THR A 204 -25.55 -27.80 19.20
CA THR A 204 -26.25 -28.59 20.25
C THR A 204 -25.54 -28.49 21.60
N ALA A 205 -26.08 -27.68 22.52
CA ALA A 205 -26.21 -27.91 23.97
C ALA A 205 -26.22 -26.56 24.72
N GLY A 206 -27.25 -26.33 25.52
CA GLY A 206 -27.43 -25.09 26.27
C GLY A 206 -27.18 -25.21 27.78
N GLY A 207 -27.18 -24.04 28.43
CA GLY A 207 -27.76 -23.82 29.77
C GLY A 207 -26.82 -23.64 30.95
N GLY A 208 -26.87 -22.46 31.59
CA GLY A 208 -26.43 -22.25 32.98
C GLY A 208 -26.05 -20.80 33.31
N SER A 209 -26.66 -20.20 34.34
CA SER A 209 -26.63 -18.76 34.66
C SER A 209 -26.03 -18.44 36.05
N LYS A 210 -25.61 -17.17 36.23
CA LYS A 210 -25.40 -16.34 37.46
C LYS A 210 -23.93 -16.20 37.92
N LYS A 211 -23.38 -15.01 38.30
CA LYS A 211 -23.94 -13.76 38.86
C LYS A 211 -22.93 -12.56 38.79
N ALA A 212 -23.45 -11.36 38.49
CA ALA A 212 -23.03 -9.93 38.63
C ALA A 212 -21.92 -9.51 39.64
N ALA A 213 -21.17 -8.40 39.54
CA ALA A 213 -21.16 -7.20 38.67
C ALA A 213 -19.76 -6.52 38.66
N PRO A 214 -19.29 -6.02 37.50
CA PRO A 214 -19.08 -4.58 37.23
C PRO A 214 -19.90 -4.12 36.00
N GLU A 215 -21.03 -4.79 35.76
CA GLU A 215 -21.71 -4.81 34.46
C GLU A 215 -22.57 -3.58 34.16
N GLU A 216 -23.00 -2.78 35.13
CA GLU A 216 -23.92 -1.66 34.86
C GLU A 216 -23.24 -0.48 34.13
N LYS A 217 -22.00 -0.12 34.48
CA LYS A 217 -21.24 0.89 33.72
C LYS A 217 -20.84 0.38 32.34
N ILE A 218 -20.49 -0.90 32.23
CA ILE A 218 -20.13 -1.55 30.96
C ILE A 218 -21.37 -1.71 30.08
N ALA A 219 -22.53 -2.03 30.63
CA ALA A 219 -23.79 -2.15 29.91
C ALA A 219 -24.28 -0.80 29.41
N GLN A 220 -24.12 0.27 30.20
CA GLN A 220 -24.45 1.63 29.78
C GLN A 220 -23.52 2.11 28.65
N ILE A 221 -22.22 1.81 28.74
CA ILE A 221 -21.26 2.03 27.65
C ILE A 221 -21.62 1.19 26.41
N ARG A 222 -21.95 -0.10 26.56
CA ARG A 222 -22.35 -0.99 25.45
C ARG A 222 -23.63 -0.53 24.74
N GLU A 223 -24.57 0.04 25.49
CA GLU A 223 -25.84 0.57 24.95
C GLU A 223 -25.61 1.86 24.15
N GLU A 224 -24.67 2.72 24.58
CA GLU A 224 -24.18 3.90 23.83
C GLU A 224 -23.36 3.50 22.59
N LEU A 225 -22.73 2.34 22.61
CA LEU A 225 -21.77 1.84 21.61
C LEU A 225 -22.37 0.88 20.56
N ARG A 226 -23.71 0.75 20.46
CA ARG A 226 -24.38 -0.23 19.57
C ARG A 226 -24.00 -0.18 18.09
N HIS A 227 -23.38 0.90 17.62
CA HIS A 227 -22.94 1.08 16.24
C HIS A 227 -21.43 1.28 16.11
N CYS A 228 -20.64 0.91 17.13
CA CYS A 228 -19.20 1.14 17.16
C CYS A 228 -18.37 -0.10 16.81
N VAL A 229 -17.09 0.10 16.48
CA VAL A 229 -16.13 -0.99 16.17
C VAL A 229 -16.02 -2.00 17.32
N SER A 230 -16.22 -1.60 18.58
CA SER A 230 -16.18 -2.53 19.73
C SER A 230 -17.30 -3.58 19.71
N THR A 231 -18.32 -3.42 18.88
CA THR A 231 -19.41 -4.39 18.74
C THR A 231 -19.19 -5.40 17.62
N VAL A 232 -18.19 -5.17 16.77
CA VAL A 232 -17.79 -6.09 15.70
C VAL A 232 -17.10 -7.31 16.31
N ALA A 233 -17.43 -8.51 15.85
CA ALA A 233 -16.75 -9.71 16.32
C ALA A 233 -15.29 -9.72 15.85
N VAL A 234 -14.37 -10.27 16.65
CA VAL A 234 -12.94 -10.37 16.27
C VAL A 234 -12.77 -11.11 14.94
N GLU A 235 -13.59 -12.14 14.70
CA GLU A 235 -13.58 -12.94 13.48
C GLU A 235 -13.93 -12.11 12.23
N ASP A 236 -14.90 -11.18 12.36
CA ASP A 236 -15.33 -10.28 11.29
C ASP A 236 -14.29 -9.17 11.03
N ASP A 237 -13.50 -8.82 12.05
CA ASP A 237 -12.42 -7.84 12.02
C ASP A 237 -11.06 -8.42 11.55
N GLN A 238 -10.97 -9.74 11.40
CA GLN A 238 -9.70 -10.43 11.14
C GLN A 238 -9.05 -9.95 9.84
N GLY A 239 -9.85 -9.66 8.80
CA GLY A 239 -9.36 -9.14 7.53
C GLY A 239 -8.57 -7.84 7.69
N TYR A 240 -9.13 -6.88 8.44
CA TYR A 240 -8.48 -5.61 8.74
C TYR A 240 -7.16 -5.80 9.50
N PHE A 241 -7.17 -6.54 10.62
CA PHE A 241 -5.97 -6.72 11.43
C PHE A 241 -4.88 -7.55 10.73
N ASN A 242 -5.27 -8.45 9.83
CA ASN A 242 -4.33 -9.18 8.97
C ASN A 242 -3.60 -8.23 8.02
N THR A 243 -4.31 -7.28 7.42
CA THR A 243 -3.73 -6.24 6.55
C THR A 243 -2.63 -5.47 7.30
N TYR A 244 -2.89 -5.06 8.54
CA TYR A 244 -1.90 -4.38 9.40
C TYR A 244 -0.76 -5.27 9.90
N SER A 245 -0.80 -6.58 9.68
CA SER A 245 0.32 -7.47 10.00
C SER A 245 1.41 -7.47 8.91
N HIS A 246 1.14 -6.88 7.75
CA HIS A 246 2.09 -6.80 6.63
C HIS A 246 3.05 -5.62 6.77
N PHE A 247 4.34 -5.89 6.55
CA PHE A 247 5.41 -4.89 6.64
C PHE A 247 5.22 -3.71 5.66
N GLY A 248 4.63 -3.94 4.48
CA GLY A 248 4.45 -2.91 3.46
C GLY A 248 3.63 -1.71 3.93
N ILE A 249 2.57 -1.95 4.70
CA ILE A 249 1.72 -0.87 5.26
C ILE A 249 2.48 -0.07 6.31
N HIS A 250 3.29 -0.73 7.15
CA HIS A 250 4.15 -0.04 8.11
C HIS A 250 5.27 0.74 7.42
N HIS A 251 5.80 0.24 6.30
CA HIS A 251 6.79 0.97 5.50
C HIS A 251 6.19 2.27 4.93
N ASP A 252 4.99 2.22 4.35
CA ASP A 252 4.30 3.41 3.83
C ASP A 252 4.02 4.42 4.95
N MET A 253 3.52 3.94 6.09
CA MET A 253 3.27 4.75 7.28
C MET A 253 4.54 5.41 7.84
N LEU A 254 5.64 4.65 7.97
CA LEU A 254 6.91 5.16 8.52
C LEU A 254 7.64 6.09 7.53
N SER A 255 7.51 5.84 6.23
CA SER A 255 8.09 6.67 5.17
C SER A 255 7.34 7.99 4.97
N ASP A 256 6.10 8.08 5.46
CA ASP A 256 5.38 9.35 5.58
C ASP A 256 6.03 10.23 6.65
N TYR A 257 6.96 11.07 6.17
CA TYR A 257 7.68 12.02 7.01
C TYR A 257 6.75 13.04 7.66
N VAL A 258 5.73 13.54 6.96
CA VAL A 258 4.82 14.57 7.50
C VAL A 258 4.08 14.01 8.71
N ARG A 259 3.52 12.80 8.58
CA ARG A 259 2.88 12.09 9.69
C ARG A 259 3.87 11.88 10.84
N THR A 260 4.95 11.15 10.57
CA THR A 260 5.81 10.62 11.64
C THR A 260 6.59 11.75 12.34
N ALA A 261 7.05 12.77 11.60
CA ALA A 261 7.74 13.91 12.18
C ALA A 261 6.79 14.79 13.00
N SER A 262 5.52 14.98 12.58
CA SER A 262 4.57 15.80 13.35
C SER A 262 4.28 15.18 14.72
N TYR A 263 4.08 13.86 14.80
CA TYR A 263 3.96 13.19 16.10
C TYR A 263 5.24 13.27 16.92
N ARG A 264 6.40 13.05 16.29
CA ARG A 264 7.70 13.16 16.95
C ARG A 264 7.86 14.54 17.58
N ASP A 265 7.63 15.60 16.82
CA ASP A 265 7.84 16.99 17.23
C ASP A 265 6.81 17.37 18.31
N ALA A 266 5.54 17.00 18.13
CA ALA A 266 4.51 17.20 19.15
C ALA A 266 4.86 16.54 20.49
N ILE A 267 5.50 15.37 20.47
CA ILE A 267 5.89 14.63 21.68
C ILE A 267 7.20 15.18 22.27
N LEU A 268 8.25 15.30 21.47
CA LEU A 268 9.60 15.66 21.94
C LEU A 268 9.71 17.14 22.31
N ASP A 269 9.10 18.05 21.54
CA ASP A 269 9.16 19.49 21.82
C ASP A 269 8.29 19.88 23.02
N ASN A 270 7.38 18.99 23.43
CA ASN A 270 6.56 19.13 24.64
C ASN A 270 6.98 18.14 25.75
N GLY A 271 8.25 17.74 25.81
CA GLY A 271 8.74 16.71 26.75
C GLY A 271 8.37 16.93 28.23
N GLU A 272 8.27 18.18 28.69
CA GLU A 272 7.81 18.49 30.05
C GLU A 272 6.38 18.01 30.36
N ILE A 273 5.52 17.87 29.34
CA ILE A 273 4.18 17.29 29.49
C ILE A 273 4.27 15.77 29.69
N PHE A 274 5.21 15.11 29.03
CA PHE A 274 5.39 13.66 29.06
C PHE A 274 6.21 13.18 30.26
N LYS A 275 7.06 14.04 30.81
CA LYS A 275 7.95 13.71 31.91
C LYS A 275 7.20 13.11 33.10
N ASP A 276 7.67 11.94 33.54
CA ASP A 276 7.11 11.19 34.67
C ASP A 276 5.63 10.77 34.50
N LYS A 277 5.08 10.82 33.28
CA LYS A 277 3.70 10.44 32.96
C LYS A 277 3.55 9.00 32.50
N VAL A 278 2.34 8.46 32.67
CA VAL A 278 1.94 7.19 32.05
C VAL A 278 1.23 7.50 30.74
N VAL A 279 1.73 6.93 29.63
CA VAL A 279 1.22 7.17 28.27
C VAL A 279 0.59 5.89 27.73
N LEU A 280 -0.56 6.00 27.06
CA LEU A 280 -1.16 4.93 26.26
C LEU A 280 -0.90 5.21 24.78
N ASP A 281 -0.25 4.29 24.09
CA ASP A 281 -0.16 4.26 22.62
C ASP A 281 -1.18 3.26 22.09
N LEU A 282 -2.28 3.77 21.52
CA LEU A 282 -3.40 2.97 21.03
C LEU A 282 -3.27 2.71 19.53
N GLY A 283 -3.16 1.44 19.15
CA GLY A 283 -2.81 1.02 17.79
C GLY A 283 -1.32 1.24 17.54
N CYS A 284 -0.47 0.71 18.42
CA CYS A 284 0.94 1.10 18.44
C CYS A 284 1.72 0.67 17.19
N GLY A 285 1.23 -0.31 16.42
CA GLY A 285 1.91 -0.86 15.26
C GLY A 285 3.34 -1.28 15.60
N THR A 286 4.32 -0.67 14.93
CA THR A 286 5.76 -0.86 15.16
C THR A 286 6.32 -0.17 16.43
N ALA A 287 5.45 0.47 17.23
CA ALA A 287 5.76 1.19 18.46
C ALA A 287 6.64 2.45 18.29
N ILE A 288 6.66 3.05 17.10
CA ILE A 288 7.44 4.28 16.86
C ILE A 288 7.00 5.44 17.76
N LEU A 289 5.68 5.61 17.97
CA LEU A 289 5.13 6.67 18.83
C LEU A 289 5.44 6.40 20.30
N SER A 290 5.33 5.14 20.72
CA SER A 290 5.77 4.69 22.04
C SER A 290 7.23 5.01 22.32
N MET A 291 8.12 4.80 21.33
CA MET A 291 9.54 5.14 21.46
C MET A 291 9.78 6.65 21.56
N PHE A 292 9.01 7.48 20.86
CA PHE A 292 9.07 8.94 21.04
C PHE A 292 8.61 9.36 22.44
N ALA A 293 7.51 8.80 22.94
CA ALA A 293 7.01 9.08 24.29
C ALA A 293 8.02 8.67 25.37
N ALA A 294 8.64 7.49 25.23
CA ALA A 294 9.72 7.05 26.12
C ALA A 294 10.91 8.02 26.10
N LYS A 295 11.35 8.46 24.92
CA LYS A 295 12.44 9.44 24.77
C LYS A 295 12.09 10.83 25.32
N ALA A 296 10.82 11.22 25.30
CA ALA A 296 10.32 12.46 25.90
C ALA A 296 10.31 12.42 27.45
N GLY A 297 10.66 11.29 28.07
CA GLY A 297 10.74 11.16 29.53
C GLY A 297 9.49 10.57 30.19
N ALA A 298 8.61 9.90 29.42
CA ALA A 298 7.50 9.15 29.99
C ALA A 298 7.99 8.17 31.07
N LYS A 299 7.27 8.08 32.18
CA LYS A 299 7.55 7.12 33.24
C LYS A 299 7.34 5.69 32.73
N GLU A 300 6.24 5.49 32.01
CA GLU A 300 5.84 4.20 31.46
C GLU A 300 4.94 4.43 30.26
N VAL A 301 5.15 3.66 29.19
CA VAL A 301 4.28 3.65 28.00
C VAL A 301 3.61 2.29 27.90
N ILE A 302 2.28 2.30 27.75
CA ILE A 302 1.47 1.11 27.51
C ILE A 302 1.10 1.11 26.03
N SER A 303 1.61 0.14 25.27
CA SER A 303 1.43 0.04 23.84
C SER A 303 0.46 -1.09 23.52
N VAL A 304 -0.67 -0.76 22.89
CA VAL A 304 -1.75 -1.72 22.60
C VAL A 304 -1.92 -1.87 21.10
N ASP A 305 -1.91 -3.12 20.63
CA ASP A 305 -2.23 -3.44 19.24
C ASP A 305 -2.77 -4.88 19.13
N GLN A 306 -3.76 -5.09 18.26
CA GLN A 306 -4.32 -6.40 18.00
C GLN A 306 -3.50 -7.20 16.98
N SER A 307 -2.85 -6.53 16.03
CA SER A 307 -2.09 -7.15 14.94
C SER A 307 -0.85 -7.90 15.45
N ASP A 308 -0.38 -8.87 14.66
CA ASP A 308 0.84 -9.63 14.97
C ASP A 308 2.12 -8.79 14.87
N ILE A 309 2.07 -7.61 14.25
CA ILE A 309 3.20 -6.66 14.20
C ILE A 309 3.74 -6.30 15.59
N ILE A 310 2.92 -6.42 16.63
CA ILE A 310 3.31 -6.13 18.01
C ILE A 310 4.51 -6.98 18.46
N TYR A 311 4.69 -8.19 17.93
CA TYR A 311 5.84 -9.04 18.26
C TYR A 311 7.14 -8.46 17.69
N GLN A 312 7.11 -7.93 16.46
CA GLN A 312 8.23 -7.19 15.88
C GLN A 312 8.46 -5.87 16.62
N ALA A 313 7.40 -5.19 17.06
CA ALA A 313 7.50 -3.97 17.86
C ALA A 313 8.26 -4.21 19.18
N MET A 314 8.02 -5.35 19.84
CA MET A 314 8.78 -5.76 21.02
C MET A 314 10.28 -5.89 20.72
N ASP A 315 10.64 -6.51 19.59
CA ASP A 315 12.04 -6.67 19.18
C ASP A 315 12.69 -5.35 18.78
N ILE A 316 11.96 -4.46 18.12
CA ILE A 316 12.41 -3.10 17.79
C ILE A 316 12.74 -2.33 19.07
N VAL A 317 11.83 -2.32 20.05
CA VAL A 317 12.02 -1.64 21.33
C VAL A 317 13.23 -2.20 22.10
N ARG A 318 13.38 -3.54 22.14
CA ARG A 318 14.55 -4.19 22.75
C ARG A 318 15.86 -3.77 22.07
N ARG A 319 15.90 -3.73 20.73
CA ARG A 319 17.10 -3.31 19.98
C ARG A 319 17.47 -1.85 20.20
N ASN A 320 16.51 -1.01 20.59
CA ASN A 320 16.74 0.40 20.91
C ASN A 320 17.01 0.65 22.40
N ASN A 321 17.17 -0.41 23.21
CA ASN A 321 17.49 -0.35 24.64
C ASN A 321 16.49 0.50 25.46
N ILE A 322 15.19 0.40 25.14
CA ILE A 322 14.12 1.10 25.85
C ILE A 322 13.40 0.09 26.75
N GLU A 323 13.38 0.35 28.07
CA GLU A 323 12.89 -0.61 29.07
C GLU A 323 11.49 -0.27 29.61
N ASN A 324 11.03 0.98 29.45
CA ASN A 324 9.80 1.50 30.05
C ASN A 324 8.57 1.41 29.13
N ILE A 325 8.59 0.53 28.12
CA ILE A 325 7.45 0.25 27.23
C ILE A 325 6.89 -1.13 27.53
N LYS A 326 5.59 -1.21 27.84
CA LYS A 326 4.84 -2.45 28.08
C LYS A 326 3.85 -2.68 26.96
N PHE A 327 3.88 -3.88 26.39
CA PHE A 327 3.01 -4.27 25.30
C PHE A 327 1.80 -5.07 25.78
N VAL A 328 0.63 -4.76 25.23
CA VAL A 328 -0.61 -5.51 25.40
C VAL A 328 -1.13 -5.91 24.02
N LYS A 329 -1.06 -7.20 23.69
CA LYS A 329 -1.63 -7.70 22.45
C LYS A 329 -3.13 -7.90 22.60
N GLY A 330 -3.90 -7.18 21.81
CA GLY A 330 -5.35 -7.32 21.77
C GLY A 330 -6.08 -6.04 21.37
N ARG A 331 -7.39 -6.12 21.16
CA ARG A 331 -8.27 -4.95 21.07
C ARG A 331 -8.40 -4.32 22.44
N LEU A 332 -8.34 -2.99 22.52
CA LEU A 332 -8.38 -2.27 23.79
C LEU A 332 -9.66 -2.57 24.58
N GLU A 333 -10.77 -2.78 23.89
CA GLU A 333 -12.09 -3.03 24.45
C GLU A 333 -12.23 -4.41 25.07
N ASP A 334 -11.38 -5.36 24.66
CA ASP A 334 -11.34 -6.74 25.14
C ASP A 334 -10.20 -6.99 26.14
N CYS A 335 -9.34 -6.00 26.38
CA CYS A 335 -8.15 -6.12 27.21
C CYS A 335 -8.22 -5.25 28.46
N GLU A 336 -7.63 -5.74 29.55
CA GLU A 336 -7.36 -4.94 30.74
C GLU A 336 -5.94 -4.39 30.69
N LEU A 337 -5.81 -3.06 30.78
CA LEU A 337 -4.51 -2.42 30.88
C LEU A 337 -3.89 -2.69 32.26
N PRO A 338 -2.55 -2.80 32.37
CA PRO A 338 -1.85 -2.98 33.65
C PRO A 338 -1.89 -1.73 34.56
N VAL A 339 -2.73 -0.76 34.23
CA VAL A 339 -2.91 0.52 34.92
C VAL A 339 -4.39 0.89 34.95
N GLU A 340 -4.83 1.54 36.02
CA GLU A 340 -6.23 1.99 36.14
C GLU A 340 -6.52 3.16 35.18
N LYS A 341 -5.57 4.09 35.10
CA LYS A 341 -5.68 5.34 34.34
C LYS A 341 -4.33 5.80 33.78
N VAL A 342 -4.35 6.49 32.64
CA VAL A 342 -3.19 7.09 31.96
C VAL A 342 -3.31 8.61 31.92
N ASP A 343 -2.18 9.30 31.88
CA ASP A 343 -2.11 10.76 31.82
C ASP A 343 -2.27 11.29 30.38
N ILE A 344 -1.77 10.53 29.40
CA ILE A 344 -1.75 10.90 27.98
C ILE A 344 -2.17 9.69 27.14
N ILE A 345 -3.01 9.91 26.13
CA ILE A 345 -3.28 8.97 25.05
C ILE A 345 -2.64 9.52 23.79
N VAL A 346 -1.81 8.74 23.13
CA VAL A 346 -1.29 9.00 21.79
C VAL A 346 -1.86 7.93 20.87
N SER A 347 -2.40 8.33 19.73
CA SER A 347 -2.90 7.38 18.75
C SER A 347 -2.83 7.97 17.35
N GLU A 348 -2.41 7.14 16.41
CA GLU A 348 -2.57 7.38 14.98
C GLU A 348 -3.78 6.54 14.56
N TRP A 349 -4.93 7.21 14.49
CA TRP A 349 -6.24 6.58 14.27
C TRP A 349 -6.88 7.03 12.95
N MET A 350 -6.25 7.96 12.24
CA MET A 350 -6.88 8.66 11.14
C MET A 350 -6.92 7.75 9.92
N GLY A 351 -8.11 7.51 9.37
CA GLY A 351 -8.28 6.80 8.11
C GLY A 351 -8.32 7.75 6.91
N TYR A 352 -8.55 7.19 5.72
CA TYR A 352 -8.93 7.99 4.56
C TYR A 352 -10.16 8.85 4.85
N PHE A 353 -10.20 10.06 4.29
CA PHE A 353 -11.24 11.04 4.62
C PHE A 353 -11.43 11.24 6.15
N LEU A 354 -10.35 11.08 6.93
CA LEU A 354 -10.25 11.11 8.39
C LEU A 354 -10.96 9.97 9.15
N LEU A 355 -12.21 9.65 8.78
CA LEU A 355 -13.10 8.81 9.59
C LEU A 355 -13.23 7.36 9.09
N PHE A 356 -12.64 7.03 7.94
CA PHE A 356 -12.62 5.66 7.41
C PHE A 356 -11.92 4.70 8.40
N GLU A 357 -12.26 3.41 8.34
CA GLU A 357 -11.79 2.32 9.23
C GLU A 357 -12.29 2.39 10.69
N GLY A 358 -12.84 3.52 11.13
CA GLY A 358 -13.63 3.61 12.36
C GLY A 358 -12.84 3.60 13.68
N MET A 359 -11.50 3.74 13.64
CA MET A 359 -10.65 3.65 14.85
C MET A 359 -10.87 4.77 15.87
N MET A 360 -11.52 5.88 15.47
CA MET A 360 -11.97 6.95 16.38
C MET A 360 -12.80 6.40 17.56
N ASP A 361 -13.59 5.35 17.34
CA ASP A 361 -14.42 4.74 18.39
C ASP A 361 -13.55 4.17 19.53
N SER A 362 -12.44 3.52 19.19
CA SER A 362 -11.47 2.99 20.15
C SER A 362 -10.74 4.10 20.90
N VAL A 363 -10.46 5.23 20.25
CA VAL A 363 -9.90 6.43 20.91
C VAL A 363 -10.88 7.01 21.92
N ILE A 364 -12.16 7.12 21.56
CA ILE A 364 -13.22 7.58 22.47
C ILE A 364 -13.39 6.61 23.64
N TYR A 365 -13.35 5.30 23.39
CA TYR A 365 -13.37 4.28 24.44
C TYR A 365 -12.18 4.46 25.39
N ALA A 366 -10.96 4.62 24.87
CA ALA A 366 -9.75 4.86 25.64
C ALA A 366 -9.86 6.13 26.50
N ARG A 367 -10.36 7.23 25.93
CA ARG A 367 -10.62 8.48 26.66
C ARG A 367 -11.56 8.24 27.83
N LYS A 368 -12.76 7.70 27.57
CA LYS A 368 -13.79 7.48 28.60
C LYS A 368 -13.30 6.54 29.69
N ARG A 369 -12.59 5.46 29.32
CA ARG A 369 -12.22 4.38 30.25
C ARG A 369 -10.92 4.64 30.99
N TYR A 370 -9.87 5.09 30.29
CA TYR A 370 -8.50 5.08 30.78
C TYR A 370 -7.88 6.47 30.96
N LEU A 371 -8.38 7.54 30.34
CA LEU A 371 -7.80 8.88 30.56
C LEU A 371 -8.15 9.43 31.96
N LYS A 372 -7.16 10.07 32.61
CA LYS A 372 -7.36 10.86 33.84
C LYS A 372 -8.07 12.18 33.54
N GLU A 373 -8.71 12.75 34.54
CA GLU A 373 -9.19 14.13 34.47
C GLU A 373 -8.01 15.08 34.25
N GLY A 374 -8.13 15.98 33.27
CA GLY A 374 -7.04 16.88 32.85
C GLY A 374 -5.91 16.20 32.06
N GLY A 375 -6.08 14.94 31.63
CA GLY A 375 -5.16 14.27 30.71
C GLY A 375 -5.26 14.80 29.28
N PHE A 376 -4.29 14.41 28.45
CA PHE A 376 -4.21 14.82 27.04
C PHE A 376 -4.49 13.66 26.08
N ILE A 377 -5.04 13.98 24.91
CA ILE A 377 -5.14 13.07 23.77
C ILE A 377 -4.39 13.71 22.60
N LEU A 378 -3.56 12.94 21.90
CA LEU A 378 -2.76 13.42 20.79
C LEU A 378 -2.99 12.57 19.53
N PRO A 379 -3.38 13.21 18.40
CA PRO A 379 -3.76 14.62 18.28
C PRO A 379 -5.00 14.95 19.13
N ASN A 380 -5.21 16.23 19.43
CA ASN A 380 -6.39 16.65 20.21
C ASN A 380 -7.50 17.22 19.33
N ARG A 381 -7.18 17.64 18.10
CA ARG A 381 -8.19 18.21 17.21
C ARG A 381 -7.93 17.82 15.76
N CYS A 382 -9.01 17.58 15.02
CA CYS A 382 -8.96 17.36 13.59
C CYS A 382 -10.11 18.11 12.90
N ASN A 383 -9.94 18.44 11.62
CA ASN A 383 -11.02 18.99 10.80
C ASN A 383 -11.08 18.29 9.44
N ILE A 384 -12.25 18.28 8.80
CA ILE A 384 -12.40 17.84 7.41
C ILE A 384 -12.75 19.06 6.56
N SER A 385 -12.04 19.22 5.46
CA SER A 385 -12.23 20.28 4.48
C SER A 385 -12.67 19.70 3.13
N LEU A 386 -13.51 20.46 2.42
CA LEU A 386 -13.99 20.15 1.09
C LEU A 386 -13.61 21.28 0.11
N ALA A 387 -13.17 20.93 -1.09
CA ALA A 387 -12.87 21.88 -2.17
C ALA A 387 -13.32 21.34 -3.53
N GLY A 388 -13.55 22.22 -4.50
CA GLY A 388 -13.83 21.86 -5.89
C GLY A 388 -12.55 21.62 -6.68
N TYR A 389 -12.58 20.61 -7.54
CA TYR A 389 -11.45 20.14 -8.32
C TYR A 389 -11.80 20.06 -9.82
N GLY A 390 -10.87 20.47 -10.67
CA GLY A 390 -11.05 20.63 -12.11
C GLY A 390 -9.89 20.06 -12.91
N ASP A 391 -9.77 18.74 -12.90
CA ASP A 391 -8.80 17.97 -13.68
C ASP A 391 -9.54 17.13 -14.73
N ILE A 392 -9.55 17.64 -15.97
CA ILE A 392 -10.27 17.02 -17.09
C ILE A 392 -9.51 15.80 -17.62
N GLU A 393 -8.18 15.86 -17.66
CA GLU A 393 -7.35 14.77 -18.14
C GLU A 393 -7.53 13.54 -17.25
N ARG A 394 -7.43 13.72 -15.92
CA ARG A 394 -7.66 12.64 -14.96
C ARG A 394 -9.09 12.12 -14.99
N HIS A 395 -10.09 13.00 -15.15
CA HIS A 395 -11.49 12.61 -15.29
C HIS A 395 -11.72 11.75 -16.53
N ASP A 396 -11.17 12.15 -17.68
CA ASP A 396 -11.28 11.39 -18.92
C ASP A 396 -10.55 10.04 -18.84
N GLU A 397 -9.40 9.97 -18.16
CA GLU A 397 -8.68 8.72 -17.89
C GLU A 397 -9.44 7.75 -16.98
N PHE A 398 -10.18 8.25 -16.00
CA PHE A 398 -10.84 7.40 -15.01
C PHE A 398 -12.31 7.12 -15.34
N ILE A 399 -13.09 8.17 -15.57
CA ILE A 399 -14.53 8.10 -15.87
C ILE A 399 -14.76 8.02 -17.38
N GLY A 400 -14.00 8.79 -18.16
CA GLY A 400 -14.10 8.82 -19.63
C GLY A 400 -13.68 7.51 -20.30
N PHE A 401 -12.72 6.77 -19.71
CA PHE A 401 -12.19 5.49 -20.20
C PHE A 401 -13.30 4.50 -20.61
N TRP A 402 -14.34 4.40 -19.80
CA TRP A 402 -15.46 3.49 -20.03
C TRP A 402 -16.31 3.82 -21.27
N LYS A 403 -16.20 5.02 -21.84
CA LYS A 403 -16.90 5.39 -23.09
C LYS A 403 -16.38 4.60 -24.28
N ASN A 404 -15.10 4.21 -24.29
CA ASN A 404 -14.48 3.49 -25.39
C ASN A 404 -13.26 2.70 -24.91
N VAL A 405 -13.48 1.42 -24.60
CA VAL A 405 -12.44 0.47 -24.21
C VAL A 405 -12.11 -0.39 -25.43
N TYR A 406 -11.02 -0.05 -26.13
CA TYR A 406 -10.57 -0.73 -27.36
C TYR A 406 -11.63 -0.85 -28.47
N GLY A 407 -12.49 0.16 -28.63
CA GLY A 407 -13.57 0.19 -29.61
C GLY A 407 -14.93 -0.25 -29.07
N PHE A 408 -15.00 -0.70 -27.81
CA PHE A 408 -16.23 -1.16 -27.16
C PHE A 408 -16.76 -0.11 -26.17
N ASP A 409 -18.06 0.19 -26.23
CA ASP A 409 -18.73 1.05 -25.25
C ASP A 409 -19.02 0.25 -23.97
N MET A 410 -18.36 0.63 -22.89
CA MET A 410 -18.54 0.06 -21.54
C MET A 410 -19.12 1.10 -20.58
N SER A 411 -19.82 2.12 -21.06
CA SER A 411 -20.32 3.24 -20.24
C SER A 411 -21.27 2.81 -19.11
N CYS A 412 -21.84 1.61 -19.18
CA CYS A 412 -22.62 1.02 -18.10
C CYS A 412 -21.82 0.87 -16.78
N MET A 413 -20.49 0.74 -16.87
CA MET A 413 -19.59 0.60 -15.72
C MET A 413 -19.42 1.91 -14.94
N LYS A 414 -19.60 3.07 -15.57
CA LYS A 414 -19.40 4.38 -14.91
C LYS A 414 -20.19 4.54 -13.63
N LYS A 415 -21.41 4.00 -13.58
CA LYS A 415 -22.29 4.15 -12.41
C LYS A 415 -21.72 3.46 -11.17
N GLU A 416 -21.03 2.34 -11.33
CA GLU A 416 -20.39 1.65 -10.21
C GLU A 416 -19.08 2.34 -9.84
N VAL A 417 -18.30 2.78 -10.84
CA VAL A 417 -17.05 3.55 -10.60
C VAL A 417 -17.32 4.87 -9.87
N LEU A 418 -18.37 5.60 -10.25
CA LEU A 418 -18.75 6.86 -9.60
C LEU A 418 -19.30 6.69 -8.18
N ARG A 419 -19.75 5.49 -7.81
CA ARG A 419 -20.20 5.22 -6.44
C ARG A 419 -19.05 5.07 -5.48
N GLU A 420 -17.83 4.76 -5.93
CA GLU A 420 -16.69 4.59 -5.05
C GLU A 420 -15.90 5.90 -4.97
N ALA A 421 -15.74 6.42 -3.76
CA ALA A 421 -14.84 7.54 -3.54
C ALA A 421 -13.38 7.07 -3.73
N THR A 422 -12.61 7.80 -4.51
CA THR A 422 -11.24 7.38 -4.87
C THR A 422 -10.20 8.10 -4.01
N VAL A 423 -9.11 7.43 -3.64
CA VAL A 423 -8.04 8.04 -2.83
C VAL A 423 -6.78 8.25 -3.66
N GLU A 424 -6.46 9.50 -3.97
CA GLU A 424 -5.35 9.86 -4.85
C GLU A 424 -4.69 11.18 -4.45
N VAL A 425 -3.45 11.38 -4.89
CA VAL A 425 -2.76 12.67 -4.73
C VAL A 425 -3.32 13.64 -5.76
N CYS A 426 -4.03 14.65 -5.28
CA CYS A 426 -4.55 15.75 -6.08
C CYS A 426 -3.45 16.79 -6.32
N LYS A 427 -3.36 17.32 -7.55
CA LYS A 427 -2.40 18.38 -7.85
C LYS A 427 -3.01 19.75 -7.47
N PRO A 428 -2.29 20.60 -6.72
CA PRO A 428 -2.85 21.86 -6.22
C PRO A 428 -3.31 22.82 -7.32
N GLU A 429 -2.74 22.77 -8.52
CA GLU A 429 -3.14 23.57 -9.68
C GLU A 429 -4.56 23.27 -10.20
N HIS A 430 -5.09 22.09 -9.90
CA HIS A 430 -6.44 21.67 -10.29
C HIS A 430 -7.49 21.96 -9.20
N VAL A 431 -7.11 22.55 -8.06
CA VAL A 431 -8.07 23.01 -7.05
C VAL A 431 -8.66 24.36 -7.50
N ILE A 432 -9.95 24.37 -7.82
CA ILE A 432 -10.61 25.48 -8.53
C ILE A 432 -11.51 26.35 -7.64
N THR A 433 -11.64 26.03 -6.35
CA THR A 433 -12.42 26.83 -5.38
C THR A 433 -11.62 27.16 -4.13
N ASN A 434 -12.14 28.00 -3.24
CA ASN A 434 -11.72 27.96 -1.82
C ASN A 434 -12.09 26.59 -1.20
N ALA A 435 -11.52 26.31 -0.02
CA ALA A 435 -11.95 25.18 0.79
C ALA A 435 -12.98 25.64 1.83
N ASN A 436 -13.83 24.72 2.26
CA ASN A 436 -14.78 24.93 3.33
C ASN A 436 -14.66 23.77 4.34
N ILE A 437 -14.48 24.10 5.62
CA ILE A 437 -14.41 23.12 6.71
C ILE A 437 -15.82 22.58 6.96
N ILE A 438 -16.04 21.29 6.71
CA ILE A 438 -17.34 20.64 6.79
C ILE A 438 -17.52 19.84 8.08
N ALA A 439 -16.44 19.56 8.81
CA ALA A 439 -16.48 18.94 10.13
C ALA A 439 -15.29 19.38 10.99
N ASN A 440 -15.49 19.45 12.30
CA ASN A 440 -14.47 19.76 13.28
C ASN A 440 -14.65 18.86 14.51
N PHE A 441 -13.58 18.20 14.91
CA PHE A 441 -13.59 17.21 15.98
C PHE A 441 -12.61 17.62 17.07
N ASP A 442 -13.13 17.93 18.25
CA ASP A 442 -12.35 18.00 19.49
C ASP A 442 -12.35 16.60 20.12
N LEU A 443 -11.17 15.96 20.21
CA LEU A 443 -11.05 14.59 20.69
C LEU A 443 -11.33 14.47 22.19
N MET A 444 -11.39 15.56 22.95
CA MET A 444 -11.83 15.55 24.35
C MET A 444 -13.36 15.49 24.48
N GLU A 445 -14.10 15.98 23.48
CA GLU A 445 -15.57 16.12 23.54
C GLU A 445 -16.32 15.17 22.61
N VAL A 446 -15.74 14.81 21.46
CA VAL A 446 -16.37 14.02 20.39
C VAL A 446 -16.95 12.70 20.90
N ASP A 447 -18.10 12.29 20.38
CA ASP A 447 -18.72 11.00 20.67
C ASP A 447 -18.69 10.05 19.47
N VAL A 448 -19.20 8.84 19.67
CA VAL A 448 -19.15 7.78 18.65
C VAL A 448 -20.14 7.99 17.49
N ASP A 449 -21.00 9.00 17.56
CA ASP A 449 -21.89 9.39 16.47
C ASP A 449 -21.20 10.36 15.48
N CYS A 450 -19.92 10.68 15.71
CA CYS A 450 -19.16 11.65 14.91
C CYS A 450 -19.13 11.41 13.38
N PRO A 451 -19.25 10.18 12.83
CA PRO A 451 -19.35 9.99 11.39
C PRO A 451 -20.71 10.37 10.81
N ASN A 452 -21.75 10.49 11.64
CA ASN A 452 -23.12 10.78 11.22
C ASN A 452 -23.40 12.29 11.30
N PHE A 453 -22.93 13.04 10.30
CA PHE A 453 -23.11 14.50 10.27
C PHE A 453 -23.63 15.01 8.93
N SER A 454 -24.15 16.24 8.94
CA SER A 454 -24.49 16.97 7.72
C SER A 454 -24.07 18.42 7.82
N TYR A 455 -23.61 18.98 6.70
CA TYR A 455 -23.10 20.34 6.63
C TYR A 455 -23.54 21.03 5.33
N SER A 456 -23.90 22.30 5.40
CA SER A 456 -24.17 23.13 4.23
C SER A 456 -22.91 23.89 3.85
N PHE A 457 -22.37 23.61 2.66
CA PHE A 457 -21.10 24.17 2.22
C PHE A 457 -21.28 25.23 1.13
N GLU A 458 -20.31 26.13 1.05
CA GLU A 458 -20.19 27.15 0.00
C GLU A 458 -18.77 27.19 -0.57
N LEU A 459 -18.65 26.95 -1.87
CA LEU A 459 -17.38 26.94 -2.59
C LEU A 459 -17.39 28.00 -3.70
N THR A 460 -16.64 29.08 -3.49
CA THR A 460 -16.41 30.15 -4.46
C THR A 460 -15.35 29.73 -5.48
N VAL A 461 -15.72 29.74 -6.76
CA VAL A 461 -14.87 29.39 -7.89
C VAL A 461 -13.81 30.47 -8.13
N LYS A 462 -12.55 30.06 -8.13
CA LYS A 462 -11.37 30.92 -8.31
C LYS A 462 -11.03 31.16 -9.79
N LYS A 463 -11.48 30.29 -10.69
CA LYS A 463 -11.15 30.35 -12.11
C LYS A 463 -12.24 29.67 -12.96
N THR A 464 -12.63 30.32 -14.05
CA THR A 464 -13.56 29.75 -15.05
C THR A 464 -12.97 28.48 -15.65
N CYS A 465 -13.65 27.34 -15.49
CA CYS A 465 -13.20 26.02 -15.96
C CYS A 465 -14.36 25.01 -15.89
N LYS A 466 -14.04 23.72 -15.77
CA LYS A 466 -15.00 22.64 -15.55
C LYS A 466 -14.69 21.95 -14.22
N LEU A 467 -15.68 21.84 -13.36
CA LEU A 467 -15.64 21.03 -12.14
C LEU A 467 -15.74 19.55 -12.52
N THR A 468 -14.77 18.74 -12.10
CA THR A 468 -14.71 17.30 -12.37
C THR A 468 -14.89 16.45 -11.11
N ALA A 469 -14.64 17.02 -9.94
CA ALA A 469 -14.85 16.36 -8.66
C ALA A 469 -14.96 17.37 -7.51
N LEU A 470 -15.43 16.90 -6.36
CA LEU A 470 -15.12 17.51 -5.07
C LEU A 470 -14.00 16.71 -4.40
N VAL A 471 -13.13 17.37 -3.65
CA VAL A 471 -11.99 16.76 -2.97
C VAL A 471 -12.09 17.02 -1.49
N GLY A 472 -12.05 15.94 -0.72
CA GLY A 472 -12.00 15.91 0.73
C GLY A 472 -10.59 15.69 1.24
N TYR A 473 -10.18 16.48 2.22
CA TYR A 473 -8.92 16.31 2.95
C TYR A 473 -9.12 16.71 4.42
N PHE A 474 -8.12 16.50 5.26
CA PHE A 474 -8.20 16.82 6.68
C PHE A 474 -6.93 17.49 7.20
N ASP A 475 -7.10 18.24 8.28
CA ASP A 475 -6.00 18.79 9.05
C ASP A 475 -6.03 18.23 10.48
N THR A 476 -4.85 18.08 11.05
CA THR A 476 -4.62 17.50 12.38
C THR A 476 -3.80 18.48 13.22
N PHE A 477 -4.25 18.69 14.45
CA PHE A 477 -3.65 19.65 15.37
C PHE A 477 -3.26 18.98 16.69
N PHE A 478 -2.09 19.36 17.17
CA PHE A 478 -1.57 19.08 18.49
C PHE A 478 -1.54 20.40 19.25
N GLU A 479 -2.70 20.83 19.76
CA GLU A 479 -2.87 22.06 20.55
C GLU A 479 -2.21 21.90 21.93
N LEU A 480 -0.88 21.87 21.95
CA LEU A 480 0.01 21.84 23.11
C LEU A 480 0.76 23.18 23.22
N PRO A 481 1.50 23.47 24.31
CA PRO A 481 2.27 24.70 24.45
C PRO A 481 3.22 24.97 23.27
N GLN A 482 3.91 23.93 22.77
CA GLN A 482 4.51 23.94 21.44
C GLN A 482 3.52 23.33 20.46
N HIS A 483 2.84 24.21 19.73
CA HIS A 483 1.82 23.83 18.76
C HIS A 483 2.45 23.15 17.55
N VAL A 484 1.90 21.99 17.17
CA VAL A 484 2.26 21.27 15.96
C VAL A 484 0.99 20.97 15.18
N GLU A 485 1.04 21.06 13.87
CA GLU A 485 -0.08 20.71 13.00
C GLU A 485 0.44 20.15 11.67
N PHE A 486 -0.38 19.34 11.02
CA PHE A 486 -0.17 18.97 9.64
C PHE A 486 -1.48 18.91 8.88
N SER A 487 -1.37 18.99 7.56
CA SER A 487 -2.50 18.97 6.64
C SER A 487 -2.28 17.93 5.55
N THR A 488 -3.35 17.24 5.16
CA THR A 488 -3.41 16.38 3.98
C THR A 488 -3.95 17.14 2.76
N SER A 489 -3.95 18.47 2.78
CA SER A 489 -4.38 19.31 1.67
C SER A 489 -3.59 19.03 0.38
N PRO A 490 -4.20 19.19 -0.82
CA PRO A 490 -3.45 19.21 -2.08
C PRO A 490 -2.32 20.24 -2.13
N TYR A 491 -2.35 21.28 -1.28
CA TYR A 491 -1.34 22.34 -1.25
C TYR A 491 -0.12 22.00 -0.38
N THR A 492 -0.14 20.91 0.38
CA THR A 492 0.97 20.49 1.25
C THR A 492 1.73 19.30 0.68
N ARG A 493 2.83 18.92 1.36
CA ARG A 493 3.58 17.73 0.99
C ARG A 493 2.66 16.50 1.06
N PRO A 494 2.63 15.63 0.04
CA PRO A 494 1.78 14.44 0.05
C PRO A 494 2.04 13.55 1.26
N THR A 495 0.95 13.08 1.85
CA THR A 495 0.91 12.08 2.92
C THR A 495 0.38 10.76 2.36
N HIS A 496 0.51 9.66 3.10
CA HIS A 496 0.00 8.37 2.67
C HIS A 496 -1.54 8.35 2.57
N TRP A 497 -2.24 9.21 3.33
CA TRP A 497 -3.69 9.41 3.23
C TRP A 497 -4.14 10.05 1.92
N LYS A 498 -3.26 10.82 1.27
CA LYS A 498 -3.57 11.57 0.05
C LYS A 498 -4.84 12.42 0.25
N GLN A 499 -5.73 12.45 -0.75
CA GLN A 499 -7.04 13.07 -0.65
C GLN A 499 -8.14 12.14 -1.18
N THR A 500 -9.37 12.35 -0.72
CA THR A 500 -10.54 11.60 -1.15
C THR A 500 -11.30 12.37 -2.23
N ILE A 501 -11.52 11.75 -3.38
CA ILE A 501 -12.08 12.37 -4.58
C ILE A 501 -13.50 11.84 -4.81
N PHE A 502 -14.44 12.78 -4.97
CA PHE A 502 -15.85 12.56 -5.28
C PHE A 502 -16.11 13.02 -6.73
N TYR A 503 -15.86 12.12 -7.69
CA TYR A 503 -16.02 12.44 -9.12
C TYR A 503 -17.48 12.72 -9.51
N VAL A 504 -17.66 13.61 -10.49
CA VAL A 504 -18.95 13.82 -11.15
C VAL A 504 -19.05 12.98 -12.42
N GLU A 505 -20.27 12.64 -12.84
CA GLU A 505 -20.48 11.84 -14.05
C GLU A 505 -20.00 12.57 -15.31
N GLU A 506 -20.40 13.83 -15.48
CA GLU A 506 -19.99 14.66 -16.60
C GLU A 506 -19.47 16.01 -16.07
N PRO A 507 -18.31 16.51 -16.54
CA PRO A 507 -17.70 17.73 -16.04
C PRO A 507 -18.61 18.96 -16.18
N ILE A 508 -18.75 19.72 -15.10
CA ILE A 508 -19.74 20.80 -14.99
C ILE A 508 -19.05 22.16 -15.26
N PRO A 509 -19.47 22.95 -16.26
CA PRO A 509 -18.93 24.28 -16.49
C PRO A 509 -19.20 25.21 -15.31
N VAL A 510 -18.15 25.90 -14.85
CA VAL A 510 -18.23 26.86 -13.75
C VAL A 510 -17.50 28.15 -14.10
N GLN A 511 -17.99 29.27 -13.59
CA GLN A 511 -17.44 30.60 -13.85
C GLN A 511 -16.70 31.16 -12.63
N GLU A 512 -15.65 31.92 -12.86
CA GLU A 512 -14.96 32.65 -11.80
C GLU A 512 -15.94 33.54 -11.02
N GLY A 513 -15.85 33.50 -9.69
CA GLY A 513 -16.76 34.20 -8.78
C GLY A 513 -18.11 33.51 -8.57
N GLN A 514 -18.43 32.44 -9.32
CA GLN A 514 -19.61 31.62 -9.05
C GLN A 514 -19.46 30.93 -7.69
N VAL A 515 -20.54 30.94 -6.90
CA VAL A 515 -20.63 30.19 -5.64
C VAL A 515 -21.36 28.87 -5.90
N ILE A 516 -20.73 27.77 -5.53
CA ILE A 516 -21.31 26.43 -5.54
C ILE A 516 -21.79 26.14 -4.13
N GLU A 517 -23.10 26.17 -3.94
CA GLU A 517 -23.74 25.85 -2.67
C GLU A 517 -24.25 24.41 -2.69
N GLY A 518 -24.16 23.74 -1.55
CA GLY A 518 -24.63 22.38 -1.42
C GLY A 518 -24.75 21.88 0.01
N LYS A 519 -25.17 20.62 0.14
CA LYS A 519 -25.27 19.89 1.39
C LYS A 519 -24.43 18.62 1.32
N PHE A 520 -23.54 18.47 2.26
CA PHE A 520 -22.76 17.26 2.49
C PHE A 520 -23.40 16.45 3.63
N VAL A 521 -23.50 15.13 3.47
CA VAL A 521 -23.99 14.21 4.51
C VAL A 521 -23.05 13.02 4.56
N CYS A 522 -22.46 12.76 5.72
CA CYS A 522 -21.70 11.56 6.01
C CYS A 522 -22.52 10.66 6.94
N ARG A 523 -22.48 9.35 6.73
CA ARG A 523 -23.06 8.35 7.63
C ARG A 523 -22.20 7.10 7.67
N ARG A 524 -22.12 6.46 8.83
CA ARG A 524 -21.57 5.10 8.94
C ARG A 524 -22.51 4.10 8.26
N ASP A 525 -21.97 3.07 7.60
CA ASP A 525 -22.80 1.97 7.09
C ASP A 525 -23.35 1.16 8.29
N PRO A 526 -24.68 1.02 8.43
CA PRO A 526 -25.26 0.17 9.48
C PRO A 526 -24.86 -1.32 9.39
N LYS A 527 -24.37 -1.78 8.24
CA LYS A 527 -23.95 -3.17 8.02
C LYS A 527 -22.44 -3.37 8.16
N ASP A 528 -21.66 -2.30 8.07
CA ASP A 528 -20.21 -2.33 8.18
C ASP A 528 -19.74 -1.07 8.92
N ALA A 529 -19.30 -1.25 10.17
CA ALA A 529 -18.89 -0.16 11.03
C ALA A 529 -17.66 0.61 10.53
N ARG A 530 -16.89 0.03 9.59
CA ARG A 530 -15.65 0.59 9.03
C ARG A 530 -15.91 1.43 7.77
N SER A 531 -17.07 1.24 7.14
CA SER A 531 -17.45 1.86 5.88
C SER A 531 -18.30 3.13 6.07
N LEU A 532 -18.16 4.07 5.13
CA LEU A 532 -18.88 5.35 5.14
C LEU A 532 -19.72 5.53 3.88
N PHE A 533 -20.96 5.99 4.07
CA PHE A 533 -21.82 6.51 3.02
C PHE A 533 -21.80 8.03 3.01
N ILE A 534 -21.52 8.58 1.83
CA ILE A 534 -21.42 10.00 1.60
C ILE A 534 -22.49 10.40 0.58
N THR A 535 -23.29 11.40 0.91
CA THR A 535 -24.28 12.01 0.00
C THR A 535 -23.96 13.48 -0.15
N ILE A 536 -23.80 13.94 -1.39
CA ILE A 536 -23.51 15.33 -1.71
C ILE A 536 -24.60 15.87 -2.63
N GLU A 537 -25.29 16.91 -2.17
CA GLU A 537 -26.36 17.58 -2.91
C GLU A 537 -25.85 18.96 -3.35
N TYR A 538 -25.69 19.21 -4.64
CA TYR A 538 -25.27 20.51 -5.17
C TYR A 538 -25.64 20.64 -6.65
N LEU A 539 -25.81 21.87 -7.13
CA LEU A 539 -26.15 22.17 -8.54
C LEU A 539 -27.36 21.38 -9.07
N GLY A 540 -28.34 21.10 -8.20
CA GLY A 540 -29.55 20.34 -8.54
C GLY A 540 -29.34 18.82 -8.69
N GLN A 541 -28.17 18.30 -8.33
CA GLN A 541 -27.84 16.87 -8.37
C GLN A 541 -27.71 16.30 -6.94
N VAL A 542 -27.95 15.00 -6.82
CA VAL A 542 -27.72 14.23 -5.58
C VAL A 542 -26.78 13.09 -5.93
N LEU A 543 -25.52 13.21 -5.48
CA LEU A 543 -24.48 12.23 -5.71
C LEU A 543 -24.28 11.40 -4.45
N LYS A 544 -24.07 10.09 -4.63
CA LYS A 544 -23.92 9.13 -3.53
C LYS A 544 -22.64 8.35 -3.74
N TYR A 545 -21.82 8.34 -2.71
CA TYR A 545 -20.54 7.67 -2.69
C TYR A 545 -20.47 6.73 -1.50
N THR A 546 -19.63 5.73 -1.63
CA THR A 546 -19.24 4.81 -0.58
C THR A 546 -17.72 4.84 -0.48
N LEU A 547 -17.24 4.83 0.76
CA LEU A 547 -15.83 4.64 1.10
C LEU A 547 -15.76 3.34 1.91
N ASN A 548 -15.25 2.28 1.28
CA ASN A 548 -15.19 0.91 1.77
C ASN A 548 -13.74 0.41 1.87
#